data_AF-A0A317DKJ7-F1
#
_entry.id   AF-A0A317DKJ7-F1
#
_cell.length_a   1.000
_cell.length_b   1.000
_cell.length_c   1.000
_cell.angle_alpha   90.00
_cell.angle_beta   90.00
_cell.angle_gamma   90.00
#
_symmetry.space_group_name_H-M   'P 1'
#
loop_
_entity.id
_entity.type
_entity.pdbx_description
1 polymer ?
#
loop_
_entity_poly.entity_id
_entity_poly.type
_entity_poly.pdbx_seq_one_letter_code
_entity_poly.pdbx_strand_id
1 'polypeptide(L)' 'MVVELVEGAAAAATGWADRVDVVPARGALEAAALLVRPDGHLAWAGDPADGLTGALRRWFGSPR' A
#
# COMPACT_ATOMS: atom_id res chain seq x y z
N MET A 1 -2.85 7.19 8.34
CA MET A 1 -3.28 5.78 8.13
C MET A 1 -2.13 5.16 7.36
N VAL A 2 -1.35 4.31 8.02
CA VAL A 2 0.02 4.05 7.57
C VAL A 2 0.08 2.81 6.70
N VAL A 3 0.62 2.94 5.50
CA VAL A 3 0.86 1.85 4.57
C VAL A 3 2.36 1.74 4.29
N GLU A 4 2.95 0.59 4.59
CA GLU A 4 4.38 0.35 4.37
C GLU A 4 4.64 -0.09 2.92
N LEU A 5 5.08 0.86 2.09
CA LEU A 5 5.22 0.69 0.65
C LEU A 5 6.67 0.94 0.24
N VAL A 6 7.29 0.01 -0.49
CA VAL A 6 8.59 0.21 -1.12
C VAL A 6 8.48 1.15 -2.34
N GLU A 7 9.62 1.57 -2.89
CA GLU A 7 9.76 2.62 -3.92
C GLU A 7 8.87 2.50 -5.18
N GLY A 8 8.26 1.36 -5.50
CA GLY A 8 7.30 1.22 -6.62
C GLY A 8 5.83 1.51 -6.27
N ALA A 9 5.46 1.38 -4.99
CA ALA A 9 4.08 1.48 -4.55
C ALA A 9 3.62 2.93 -4.30
N ALA A 10 4.56 3.86 -4.11
CA ALA A 10 4.26 5.28 -3.93
C ALA A 10 3.48 5.87 -5.11
N ALA A 11 3.92 5.57 -6.35
CA ALA A 11 3.26 6.05 -7.56
C ALA A 11 1.81 5.57 -7.64
N ALA A 12 1.55 4.28 -7.37
CA ALA A 12 0.21 3.71 -7.37
C ALA A 12 -0.69 4.27 -6.25
N ALA A 13 -0.10 4.62 -5.10
CA ALA A 13 -0.83 5.17 -3.95
C ALA A 13 -1.13 6.67 -4.04
N THR A 14 -0.56 7.41 -5.01
CA THR A 14 -0.71 8.87 -5.15
C THR A 14 -2.17 9.34 -5.10
N GLY A 15 -3.09 8.63 -5.78
CA GLY A 15 -4.53 8.95 -5.78
C GLY A 15 -5.24 8.70 -4.44
N TRP A 16 -4.56 8.11 -3.46
CA TRP A 16 -5.04 7.89 -2.10
C TRP A 16 -4.16 8.58 -1.07
N ALA A 17 -3.25 9.47 -1.46
CA ALA A 17 -2.34 10.15 -0.54
C ALA A 17 -3.05 10.98 0.56
N ASP A 18 -4.35 11.27 0.38
CA ASP A 18 -5.18 11.92 1.41
C ASP A 18 -5.51 11.02 2.60
N ARG A 19 -5.28 9.71 2.47
CA ARG A 19 -5.58 8.70 3.47
C ARG A 19 -4.44 7.71 3.67
N VAL A 20 -3.73 7.34 2.61
CA VAL A 20 -2.65 6.36 2.57
C VAL A 20 -1.31 7.08 2.75
N ASP A 21 -0.64 6.84 3.87
CA ASP A 21 0.75 7.25 4.04
C ASP A 21 1.67 6.17 3.47
N VAL A 22 2.64 6.55 2.65
CA VAL A 22 3.64 5.64 2.07
C VAL A 22 4.90 5.75 2.91
N VAL A 23 5.32 4.66 3.55
CA VAL A 23 6.55 4.65 4.35
C VAL A 23 7.55 3.59 3.87
N PRO A 24 8.86 3.88 3.87
CA PRO A 24 9.88 2.91 3.49
C PRO A 24 9.91 1.77 4.49
N ALA A 25 9.91 0.54 3.98
CA ALA A 25 10.03 -0.65 4.80
C ALA A 25 11.37 -0.67 5.55
N ARG A 26 11.33 -0.97 6.86
CA ARG A 26 12.53 -1.14 7.69
C ARG A 26 12.82 -2.62 7.88
N GLY A 27 13.45 -3.24 6.89
CA GLY A 27 13.89 -4.64 6.97
C GLY A 27 13.70 -5.40 5.67
N ALA A 28 14.12 -6.67 5.67
CA ALA A 28 13.81 -7.58 4.57
C ALA A 28 12.35 -7.97 4.66
N LEU A 29 11.57 -7.58 3.66
CA LEU A 29 10.20 -8.05 3.47
C LEU A 29 10.22 -9.31 2.59
N GLU A 30 9.35 -10.27 2.89
CA GLU A 30 9.13 -11.43 2.00
C GLU A 30 8.35 -11.06 0.73
N ALA A 31 7.75 -9.86 0.69
CA ALA A 31 7.04 -9.31 -0.46
C ALA A 31 7.65 -7.95 -0.84
N ALA A 32 7.47 -7.54 -2.10
CA ALA A 32 7.95 -6.22 -2.53
C ALA A 32 7.23 -5.10 -1.78
N ALA A 33 5.91 -5.14 -1.59
CA ALA A 33 5.17 -4.14 -0.82
C ALA A 33 4.09 -4.75 0.09
N LEU A 34 3.73 -4.03 1.15
CA LEU A 34 2.69 -4.43 2.10
C LEU A 34 1.62 -3.33 2.22
N LEU A 35 0.36 -3.73 2.13
CA LEU A 35 -0.76 -2.85 2.46
C LEU A 35 -1.22 -3.14 3.89
N VAL A 36 -0.88 -2.26 4.83
CA VAL A 36 -1.28 -2.42 6.24
C VAL A 36 -2.43 -1.48 6.57
N ARG A 37 -3.42 -1.99 7.30
CA ARG A 37 -4.56 -1.21 7.78
C ARG A 37 -4.24 -0.54 9.12
N PRO A 38 -4.98 0.52 9.50
CA PRO A 38 -4.78 1.20 10.78
C PRO A 38 -4.95 0.31 12.02
N ASP A 39 -5.68 -0.80 11.89
CA ASP A 39 -5.86 -1.81 12.94
C ASP A 39 -4.71 -2.83 12.99
N GLY A 40 -3.61 -2.58 12.28
CA GLY A 40 -2.44 -3.44 12.22
C GLY A 40 -2.61 -4.67 11.32
N HIS A 41 -3.73 -4.82 10.62
CA HIS A 41 -3.96 -6.00 9.78
C HIS A 41 -3.41 -5.81 8.37
N LEU A 42 -2.80 -6.88 7.84
CA LEU A 42 -2.33 -6.93 6.46
C LEU A 42 -3.53 -7.07 5.51
N ALA A 43 -3.76 -6.04 4.70
CA ALA A 43 -4.82 -6.00 3.68
C ALA A 43 -4.38 -6.58 2.34
N TRP A 44 -3.08 -6.55 2.04
CA TRP A 44 -2.48 -7.09 0.81
C TRP A 44 -0.95 -7.16 0.95
N ALA A 45 -0.30 -8.07 0.22
CA ALA A 45 1.14 -8.17 0.09
C ALA A 45 1.50 -8.73 -1.29
N GLY A 46 2.54 -8.20 -1.92
CA GLY A 46 3.00 -8.69 -3.22
C GLY A 46 3.80 -7.66 -4.01
N ASP A 47 3.92 -7.87 -5.31
CA ASP A 47 4.46 -6.86 -6.23
C ASP A 47 3.42 -5.76 -6.49
N PRO A 48 3.78 -4.46 -6.40
CA PRO A 48 2.85 -3.37 -6.70
C PRO A 48 2.16 -3.49 -8.06
N ALA A 49 2.83 -4.05 -9.07
CA ALA A 49 2.27 -4.30 -10.38
C ALA A 49 1.14 -5.36 -10.35
N ASP A 50 1.20 -6.30 -9.40
CA ASP A 50 0.30 -7.45 -9.27
C ASP A 50 -0.94 -7.14 -8.42
N GLY A 51 -1.49 -5.93 -8.57
CA GLY A 51 -2.84 -5.63 -8.07
C GLY A 51 -2.93 -4.73 -6.84
N LEU A 52 -1.86 -4.00 -6.49
CA LEU A 52 -1.92 -2.98 -5.43
C LEU A 52 -3.04 -1.97 -5.66
N THR A 53 -3.24 -1.48 -6.88
CA THR A 53 -4.34 -0.57 -7.23
C THR A 53 -5.71 -1.19 -6.98
N GLY A 54 -5.88 -2.50 -7.22
CA GLY A 54 -7.11 -3.22 -6.92
C GLY A 54 -7.35 -3.32 -5.41
N ALA A 55 -6.31 -3.61 -4.63
CA ALA A 55 -6.37 -3.62 -3.18
C ALA A 55 -6.69 -2.22 -2.62
N LEU A 56 -6.05 -1.17 -3.13
CA LEU A 56 -6.32 0.22 -2.76
C LEU A 56 -7.79 0.59 -3.04
N ARG A 57 -8.32 0.21 -4.21
CA ARG A 57 -9.75 0.43 -4.53
C ARG A 57 -10.69 -0.33 -3.60
N ARG A 58 -10.35 -1.59 -3.27
CA ARG A 58 -11.18 -2.43 -2.41
C ARG A 58 -11.27 -1.89 -0.98
N TRP A 59 -10.14 -1.44 -0.43
CA TRP A 59 -10.04 -1.05 0.97
C TRP A 59 -10.25 0.44 1.20
N PHE A 60 -9.89 1.28 0.23
CA PHE A 60 -9.91 2.73 0.34
C PHE A 60 -10.82 3.41 -0.69
N GLY A 61 -11.48 2.67 -1.57
CA GLY A 61 -12.42 3.22 -2.56
C GLY A 61 -11.72 3.89 -3.75
N SER A 62 -12.44 4.71 -4.49
CA SER A 62 -11.89 5.38 -5.68
C SER A 62 -10.74 6.34 -5.34
N PRO A 63 -9.72 6.44 -6.21
CA PRO A 63 -8.69 7.47 -6.08
C PRO A 63 -9.32 8.85 -6.25
N ARG A 64 -8.71 9.85 -5.60
CA ARG A 64 -9.00 11.27 -5.80
C ARG A 64 -8.13 11.85 -6.90
#